data_AF-Q6N4B6-F1
#
_entry.id   AF-Q6N4B6-F1
#
_cell.length_a   1.000
_cell.length_b   1.000
_cell.length_c   1.000
_cell.angle_alpha   90.00
_cell.angle_beta   90.00
_cell.angle_gamma   90.00
#
_symmetry.space_group_name_H-M   'P 1'
#
loop_
_entity.id
_entity.type
_entity.pdbx_description
1 polymer ?
#
loop_
_entity_poly.entity_id
_entity_poly.type
_entity_poly.pdbx_seq_one_letter_code
_entity_poly.pdbx_strand_id
1 'polypeptide(L)'
;MNFAKSLMLGGAALLVATAGAQAADLPLKAKAVEYVKVCSLYGAGFYYIPGTDTCIKLGGYIRAEYAFNAGGMTETPSWNGSAGQGNRLANNTIYRSRADLNIDTRTATEYGVVRTYFDSVFTWTTGSDTVANGSLGVYFAFVQFAGFTFGKAVSQFSTPWHGSPGNITSNLLGGDDTSTGVNQVSYTAEFGNGVSASISLEDQSGYRWAQGNSGANISLLNVTAGNGSQSSWLSGLGSYTGNSYSAGTSIPDIVGKVRVDQAWGLFQVSAAAHQIRASYYNPANEWSDHPGDKWGYAVLAALSLKNLPTGPGDSINLDATYADGAIRYVIGGTSPNYFSIFGNNADAGAYQTLGLGTAVDGVFVNTGGIETTKAWGIRGAFNHNWNPNWATSIFGSYSSVDFGSTGGALYTAGLRAQAGAGNTIAGNPNFNIAQIGTRTSWTPVKNLTFSGEVMWTRLDQNYSGFTGSVSPGGTKPTTVYQFKDQDTVVGAVRVQRTF
;
A
#
# COMPACT_ATOMS: atom_id res chain seq x y z
N MET A 1 -38.54 -89.19 7.35
CA MET A 1 -38.30 -89.86 8.65
C MET A 1 -37.71 -88.80 9.57
N ASN A 2 -38.44 -88.33 10.58
CA ASN A 2 -38.50 -88.86 11.96
C ASN A 2 -37.13 -88.65 12.65
N PHE A 3 -36.93 -87.94 13.77
CA PHE A 3 -37.73 -87.66 14.98
C PHE A 3 -37.25 -86.32 15.63
N ALA A 4 -37.79 -85.71 16.71
CA ALA A 4 -38.93 -86.00 17.60
C ALA A 4 -39.44 -84.72 18.36
N LYS A 5 -40.69 -84.77 18.84
CA LYS A 5 -41.25 -84.42 20.18
C LYS A 5 -40.55 -83.31 21.00
N SER A 6 -41.19 -82.20 21.41
CA SER A 6 -42.46 -82.00 22.16
C SER A 6 -42.43 -82.38 23.65
N LEU A 7 -42.47 -81.35 24.52
CA LEU A 7 -43.07 -81.35 25.87
C LEU A 7 -43.30 -79.87 26.27
N MET A 8 -44.51 -79.28 26.34
CA MET A 8 -45.71 -79.49 27.18
C MET A 8 -45.67 -78.87 28.59
N LEU A 9 -46.61 -77.93 28.83
CA LEU A 9 -47.07 -77.31 30.09
C LEU A 9 -46.00 -76.57 30.93
N GLY A 10 -46.32 -75.51 31.68
CA GLY A 10 -47.60 -74.85 31.91
C GLY A 10 -47.63 -74.28 33.32
N GLY A 11 -47.74 -72.95 33.47
CA GLY A 11 -47.70 -72.29 34.77
C GLY A 11 -48.12 -70.82 34.68
N ALA A 12 -49.23 -70.47 35.31
CA ALA A 12 -49.76 -69.12 35.32
C ALA A 12 -49.30 -68.36 36.57
N ALA A 13 -48.93 -67.09 36.40
CA ALA A 13 -48.94 -66.10 37.48
C ALA A 13 -49.18 -64.71 36.89
N LEU A 14 -50.40 -64.19 37.06
CA LEU A 14 -50.65 -62.76 36.91
C LEU A 14 -49.96 -62.05 38.08
N LEU A 15 -49.09 -61.08 37.82
CA LEU A 15 -48.65 -60.13 38.83
C LEU A 15 -48.67 -58.71 38.28
N VAL A 16 -49.32 -57.83 39.04
CA VAL A 16 -49.69 -56.47 38.66
C VAL A 16 -48.47 -55.55 38.72
N ALA A 17 -48.47 -54.52 37.87
CA ALA A 17 -47.41 -53.52 37.78
C ALA A 17 -47.13 -52.81 39.12
N THR A 18 -45.85 -52.66 39.45
CA THR A 18 -45.33 -51.58 40.28
C THR A 18 -44.09 -50.99 39.60
N ALA A 19 -43.99 -49.66 39.61
CA ALA A 19 -42.98 -48.94 38.85
C ALA A 19 -41.57 -49.16 39.41
N GLY A 20 -40.65 -49.63 38.57
CA GLY A 20 -39.21 -49.57 38.79
C GLY A 20 -38.60 -48.58 37.81
N ALA A 21 -38.06 -47.47 38.29
CA ALA A 21 -37.36 -46.52 37.45
C ALA A 21 -36.05 -47.12 36.94
N GLN A 22 -36.04 -47.59 35.70
CA GLN A 22 -34.82 -47.73 34.91
C GLN A 22 -34.71 -46.47 34.06
N ALA A 23 -33.70 -45.65 34.36
CA ALA A 23 -33.35 -44.52 33.51
C ALA A 23 -32.81 -45.06 32.19
N ALA A 24 -33.71 -45.23 31.21
CA ALA A 24 -33.31 -45.23 29.83
C ALA A 24 -32.77 -43.83 29.54
N ASP A 25 -31.44 -43.68 29.63
CA ASP A 25 -30.74 -42.50 29.16
C ASP A 25 -31.00 -42.41 27.66
N LEU A 26 -32.01 -41.61 27.30
CA LEU A 26 -32.40 -41.38 25.92
C LEU A 26 -31.14 -40.80 25.27
N PRO A 27 -30.57 -41.40 24.21
CA PRO A 27 -29.37 -40.84 23.59
C PRO A 27 -29.68 -39.40 23.22
N LEU A 28 -29.01 -38.47 23.93
CA LEU A 28 -29.30 -37.04 23.95
C LEU A 28 -29.60 -36.60 22.53
N LYS A 29 -30.89 -36.32 22.26
CA LYS A 29 -31.47 -36.05 20.94
C LYS A 29 -30.47 -35.23 20.14
N ALA A 30 -29.75 -35.88 19.23
CA ALA A 30 -28.47 -35.37 18.72
C ALA A 30 -28.67 -33.92 18.30
N LYS A 31 -27.98 -33.00 19.00
CA LYS A 31 -28.23 -31.56 18.89
C LYS A 31 -28.25 -31.24 17.40
N ALA A 32 -29.40 -30.78 16.91
CA ALA A 32 -29.70 -30.78 15.48
C ALA A 32 -28.50 -30.20 14.74
N VAL A 33 -27.91 -30.98 13.83
CA VAL A 33 -26.75 -30.54 13.06
C VAL A 33 -27.25 -29.36 12.23
N GLU A 34 -26.96 -28.15 12.69
CA GLU A 34 -27.25 -26.93 11.96
C GLU A 34 -26.25 -26.85 10.81
N TYR A 35 -26.60 -27.57 9.74
CA TYR A 35 -25.94 -27.46 8.46
C TYR A 35 -25.91 -25.99 8.04
N VAL A 36 -24.78 -25.58 7.49
CA VAL A 36 -24.54 -24.25 6.96
C VAL A 36 -25.59 -23.93 5.88
N LYS A 37 -26.56 -23.07 6.21
CA LYS A 37 -27.65 -22.67 5.30
C LYS A 37 -27.16 -21.57 4.37
N VAL A 38 -27.55 -21.59 3.10
CA VAL A 38 -27.27 -20.48 2.16
C VAL A 38 -28.00 -19.22 2.62
N CYS A 39 -27.29 -18.10 2.69
CA CYS A 39 -27.87 -16.78 2.93
C CYS A 39 -28.02 -16.03 1.60
N SER A 40 -29.19 -16.18 0.96
CA SER A 40 -29.50 -15.51 -0.30
C SER A 40 -29.64 -13.98 -0.18
N LEU A 41 -29.89 -13.46 1.03
CA LEU A 41 -30.13 -12.03 1.31
C LEU A 41 -29.00 -11.11 0.83
N TYR A 42 -27.75 -11.57 0.91
CA TYR A 42 -26.55 -10.80 0.51
C TYR A 42 -25.84 -11.36 -0.73
N GLY A 43 -26.48 -12.29 -1.43
CA GLY A 43 -26.02 -12.84 -2.71
C GLY A 43 -25.09 -14.06 -2.59
N ALA A 44 -24.47 -14.42 -3.72
CA ALA A 44 -23.72 -15.67 -3.85
C ALA A 44 -22.45 -15.72 -2.96
N GLY A 45 -22.25 -16.88 -2.33
CA GLY A 45 -21.14 -17.15 -1.42
C GLY A 45 -21.40 -16.77 0.04
N PHE A 46 -22.56 -16.22 0.37
CA PHE A 46 -22.98 -16.00 1.75
C PHE A 46 -23.73 -17.21 2.33
N TYR A 47 -23.46 -17.50 3.60
CA TYR A 47 -24.07 -18.56 4.38
C TYR A 47 -24.43 -18.04 5.77
N TYR A 48 -25.46 -18.57 6.42
CA TYR A 48 -25.75 -18.24 7.81
C TYR A 48 -24.73 -18.88 8.75
N ILE A 49 -24.24 -18.12 9.73
CA ILE A 49 -23.52 -18.65 10.88
C ILE A 49 -24.54 -19.41 11.75
N PRO A 50 -24.33 -20.71 12.05
CA PRO A 50 -25.25 -21.50 12.87
C PRO A 50 -25.66 -20.81 14.18
N GLY A 51 -26.94 -20.89 14.54
CA GLY A 51 -27.52 -20.24 15.70
C GLY A 51 -27.72 -18.72 15.60
N THR A 52 -27.53 -18.10 14.42
CA THR A 52 -27.66 -16.64 14.24
C THR A 52 -28.32 -16.25 12.91
N ASP A 53 -28.84 -15.02 12.85
CA ASP A 53 -29.27 -14.37 11.59
C ASP A 53 -28.12 -13.67 10.84
N THR A 54 -26.88 -13.85 11.29
CA THR A 54 -25.68 -13.27 10.68
C THR A 54 -25.23 -14.13 9.50
N CYS A 55 -25.08 -13.49 8.34
CA CYS A 55 -24.53 -14.12 7.15
C CYS A 55 -23.02 -13.88 7.08
N ILE A 56 -22.25 -14.91 6.76
CA ILE A 56 -20.81 -14.88 6.52
C ILE A 56 -20.49 -15.28 5.09
N LYS A 57 -19.54 -14.59 4.49
CA LYS A 57 -18.85 -15.00 3.27
C LYS A 57 -17.36 -15.10 3.56
N LEU A 58 -16.78 -16.22 3.13
CA LEU A 58 -15.34 -16.43 3.05
C LEU A 58 -14.91 -16.32 1.59
N GLY A 59 -13.72 -15.78 1.36
CA GLY A 59 -13.11 -15.71 0.04
C GLY A 59 -11.62 -15.40 0.15
N GLY A 60 -10.97 -15.26 -1.00
CA GLY A 60 -9.55 -14.91 -1.03
C GLY A 60 -8.86 -15.27 -2.32
N TYR A 61 -7.53 -15.31 -2.29
CA TYR A 61 -6.72 -15.81 -3.39
C TYR A 61 -5.45 -16.52 -2.92
N ILE A 62 -4.96 -17.43 -3.75
CA ILE A 62 -3.56 -17.86 -3.74
C ILE A 62 -2.86 -17.18 -4.91
N ARG A 63 -1.67 -16.62 -4.68
CA ARG A 63 -0.85 -15.95 -5.67
C ARG A 63 0.61 -16.42 -5.59
N ALA A 64 1.21 -16.65 -6.75
CA ALA A 64 2.65 -16.82 -6.91
C ALA A 64 3.18 -15.76 -7.88
N GLU A 65 4.34 -15.18 -7.56
CA GLU A 65 4.94 -14.06 -8.30
C GLU A 65 6.44 -14.29 -8.45
N TYR A 66 6.98 -13.89 -9.60
CA TYR A 66 8.41 -13.80 -9.87
C TYR A 66 8.69 -12.45 -10.52
N ALA A 67 9.48 -11.61 -9.85
CA ALA A 67 9.95 -10.33 -10.37
C ALA A 67 11.45 -10.38 -10.67
N PHE A 68 11.87 -9.67 -11.72
CA PHE A 68 13.25 -9.55 -12.18
C PHE A 68 13.67 -8.07 -12.26
N ASN A 69 14.93 -7.81 -11.93
CA ASN A 69 15.47 -6.47 -11.65
C ASN A 69 14.58 -5.65 -10.69
N ALA A 70 14.09 -6.31 -9.64
CA ALA A 70 13.27 -5.73 -8.60
C ALA A 70 14.07 -5.53 -7.31
N GLY A 71 13.94 -4.38 -6.66
CA GLY A 71 14.56 -4.10 -5.36
C GLY A 71 13.88 -4.75 -4.16
N GLY A 72 12.73 -5.38 -4.34
CA GLY A 72 11.96 -6.01 -3.26
C GLY A 72 10.60 -6.54 -3.72
N MET A 73 9.69 -6.76 -2.76
CA MET A 73 8.31 -7.20 -3.02
C MET A 73 7.52 -6.22 -3.91
N THR A 74 6.31 -6.62 -4.36
CA THR A 74 5.38 -5.77 -5.15
C THR A 74 6.02 -5.08 -6.35
N GLU A 75 6.94 -5.79 -7.03
CA GLU A 75 7.60 -5.30 -8.24
C GLU A 75 8.28 -3.93 -8.00
N THR A 76 8.93 -3.77 -6.83
CA THR A 76 9.61 -2.52 -6.45
C THR A 76 10.77 -2.25 -7.40
N PRO A 77 10.85 -1.06 -8.05
CA PRO A 77 11.99 -0.69 -8.88
C PRO A 77 13.33 -0.75 -8.11
N SER A 78 14.45 -0.99 -8.80
CA SER A 78 15.79 -0.90 -8.22
C SER A 78 16.20 0.57 -7.99
N TRP A 79 15.47 1.27 -7.12
CA TRP A 79 15.57 2.72 -6.92
C TRP A 79 16.20 3.17 -5.59
N ASN A 80 16.54 2.24 -4.70
CA ASN A 80 17.22 2.51 -3.43
C ASN A 80 17.92 1.23 -2.88
N GLY A 81 18.66 1.38 -1.78
CA GLY A 81 19.34 0.26 -1.09
C GLY A 81 20.37 -0.46 -1.97
N SER A 82 20.62 -1.75 -1.70
CA SER A 82 21.57 -2.56 -2.48
C SER A 82 21.21 -2.64 -3.97
N ALA A 83 19.91 -2.65 -4.28
CA ALA A 83 19.39 -2.73 -5.65
C ALA A 83 19.64 -1.42 -6.43
N GLY A 84 19.30 -0.26 -5.85
CA GLY A 84 19.65 1.05 -6.40
C GLY A 84 21.17 1.27 -6.48
N GLN A 85 21.93 0.68 -5.56
CA GLN A 85 23.39 0.61 -5.65
C GLN A 85 23.91 -0.32 -6.77
N GLY A 86 23.11 -1.22 -7.34
CA GLY A 86 23.56 -2.17 -8.37
C GLY A 86 24.77 -3.02 -7.93
N ASN A 87 24.85 -3.36 -6.64
CA ASN A 87 26.00 -4.05 -6.05
C ASN A 87 25.72 -5.57 -5.87
N ARG A 88 26.71 -6.36 -5.45
CA ARG A 88 26.56 -7.82 -5.25
C ARG A 88 25.67 -8.24 -4.06
N LEU A 89 25.15 -7.29 -3.29
CA LEU A 89 24.17 -7.52 -2.22
C LEU A 89 22.72 -7.32 -2.70
N ALA A 90 22.51 -7.00 -3.98
CA ALA A 90 21.18 -6.91 -4.57
C ALA A 90 20.62 -8.30 -4.91
N ASN A 91 19.35 -8.53 -4.57
CA ASN A 91 18.59 -9.65 -5.12
C ASN A 91 17.99 -9.23 -6.46
N ASN A 92 18.62 -9.61 -7.57
CA ASN A 92 18.11 -9.26 -8.91
C ASN A 92 16.84 -10.03 -9.30
N THR A 93 16.43 -11.01 -8.51
CA THR A 93 15.20 -11.78 -8.68
C THR A 93 14.49 -11.94 -7.34
N ILE A 94 13.17 -11.80 -7.34
CA ILE A 94 12.33 -11.87 -6.15
C ILE A 94 11.19 -12.86 -6.42
N TYR A 95 11.15 -13.96 -5.68
CA TYR A 95 10.00 -14.86 -5.64
C TYR A 95 9.09 -14.48 -4.48
N ARG A 96 7.78 -14.54 -4.71
CA ARG A 96 6.77 -14.27 -3.69
C ARG A 96 5.62 -15.26 -3.78
N SER A 97 5.26 -15.83 -2.64
CA SER A 97 4.07 -16.65 -2.45
C SER A 97 3.15 -15.94 -1.47
N ARG A 98 1.87 -15.76 -1.82
CA ARG A 98 0.89 -15.11 -0.97
C ARG A 98 -0.42 -15.91 -0.92
N ALA A 99 -0.95 -16.10 0.27
CA ALA A 99 -2.33 -16.48 0.52
C ALA A 99 -3.08 -15.29 1.10
N ASP A 100 -4.33 -15.11 0.68
CA ASP A 100 -5.24 -14.05 1.07
C ASP A 100 -6.52 -14.69 1.61
N LEU A 101 -7.02 -14.17 2.73
CA LEU A 101 -8.25 -14.60 3.37
C LEU A 101 -9.06 -13.38 3.79
N ASN A 102 -10.23 -13.25 3.18
CA ASN A 102 -11.23 -12.26 3.55
C ASN A 102 -12.49 -12.90 4.17
N ILE A 103 -13.08 -12.16 5.10
CA ILE A 103 -14.29 -12.50 5.84
C ILE A 103 -15.22 -11.29 5.78
N ASP A 104 -16.37 -11.42 5.15
CA ASP A 104 -17.45 -10.42 5.13
C ASP A 104 -18.62 -10.98 5.95
N THR A 105 -18.99 -10.35 7.06
CA THR A 105 -20.20 -10.72 7.81
C THR A 105 -21.22 -9.60 7.77
N ARG A 106 -22.51 -9.97 7.70
CA ARG A 106 -23.64 -9.04 7.57
C ARG A 106 -24.81 -9.51 8.40
N THR A 107 -25.36 -8.60 9.18
CA THR A 107 -26.55 -8.82 10.02
C THR A 107 -27.56 -7.74 9.71
N ALA A 108 -28.79 -8.12 9.40
CA ALA A 108 -29.89 -7.18 9.26
C ALA A 108 -30.36 -6.73 10.65
N THR A 109 -30.54 -5.42 10.84
CA THR A 109 -31.09 -4.84 12.07
C THR A 109 -32.20 -3.85 11.72
N GLU A 110 -33.00 -3.44 12.71
CA GLU A 110 -34.04 -2.43 12.55
C GLU A 110 -33.51 -1.05 12.08
N TYR A 111 -32.21 -0.79 12.26
CA TYR A 111 -31.51 0.42 11.83
C TYR A 111 -30.72 0.25 10.52
N GLY A 112 -30.88 -0.88 9.83
CA GLY A 112 -30.15 -1.22 8.60
C GLY A 112 -29.13 -2.35 8.79
N VAL A 113 -28.27 -2.55 7.79
CA VAL A 113 -27.29 -3.65 7.81
C VAL A 113 -26.05 -3.24 8.61
N VAL A 114 -25.70 -4.03 9.62
CA VAL A 114 -24.36 -4.03 10.22
C VAL A 114 -23.49 -4.97 9.39
N ARG A 115 -22.36 -4.46 8.90
CA ARG A 115 -21.36 -5.25 8.19
C ARG A 115 -20.04 -5.22 8.96
N THR A 116 -19.36 -6.36 9.05
CA THR A 116 -17.94 -6.40 9.43
C THR A 116 -17.13 -6.97 8.29
N TYR A 117 -15.91 -6.47 8.13
CA TYR A 117 -15.00 -6.95 7.09
C TYR A 117 -13.59 -7.09 7.63
N PHE A 118 -13.00 -8.24 7.38
CA PHE A 118 -11.60 -8.56 7.67
C PHE A 118 -10.93 -9.07 6.41
N ASP A 119 -9.72 -8.60 6.15
CA ASP A 119 -8.88 -8.97 5.02
C ASP A 119 -7.44 -9.10 5.51
N SER A 120 -6.89 -10.30 5.37
CA SER A 120 -5.53 -10.60 5.79
C SER A 120 -4.76 -11.43 4.77
N VAL A 121 -3.46 -11.16 4.71
CA VAL A 121 -2.54 -11.78 3.76
C VAL A 121 -1.37 -12.42 4.48
N PHE A 122 -1.10 -13.69 4.16
CA PHE A 122 0.09 -14.42 4.57
C PHE A 122 1.06 -14.43 3.39
N THR A 123 2.24 -13.84 3.57
CA THR A 123 3.20 -13.60 2.50
C THR A 123 4.56 -14.20 2.85
N TRP A 124 5.20 -14.86 1.89
CA TRP A 124 6.62 -15.18 1.95
C TRP A 124 7.32 -14.61 0.71
N THR A 125 8.36 -13.81 0.90
CA THR A 125 9.12 -13.16 -0.17
C THR A 125 10.62 -13.37 0.01
N THR A 126 11.30 -13.63 -1.10
CA THR A 126 12.77 -13.75 -1.14
C THR A 126 13.44 -12.48 -0.60
N GLY A 127 14.36 -12.65 0.34
CA GLY A 127 15.18 -11.56 0.88
C GLY A 127 14.56 -10.78 2.05
N SER A 128 13.26 -10.91 2.32
CA SER A 128 12.62 -10.35 3.52
C SER A 128 12.28 -11.42 4.57
N ASP A 129 11.82 -12.59 4.13
CA ASP A 129 11.34 -13.65 5.03
C ASP A 129 12.38 -14.77 5.18
N THR A 130 12.42 -15.39 6.38
CA THR A 130 13.33 -16.50 6.69
C THR A 130 12.69 -17.88 6.41
N VAL A 131 13.48 -18.95 6.51
CA VAL A 131 12.99 -20.33 6.36
C VAL A 131 11.97 -20.66 7.45
N ALA A 132 10.85 -21.27 7.06
CA ALA A 132 9.71 -21.58 7.93
C ALA A 132 9.06 -20.37 8.63
N ASN A 133 9.20 -19.18 8.04
CA ASN A 133 8.61 -17.93 8.51
C ASN A 133 7.69 -17.31 7.43
N GLY A 134 7.13 -16.13 7.70
CA GLY A 134 6.38 -15.31 6.75
C GLY A 134 5.77 -14.09 7.42
N SER A 135 5.32 -13.14 6.62
CA SER A 135 4.69 -11.90 7.08
C SER A 135 3.16 -11.97 7.00
N LEU A 136 2.50 -11.65 8.11
CA LEU A 136 1.06 -11.37 8.17
C LEU A 136 0.82 -9.88 7.91
N GLY A 137 0.02 -9.55 6.90
CA GLY A 137 -0.53 -8.22 6.70
C GLY A 137 -2.01 -8.19 7.04
N VAL A 138 -2.44 -7.19 7.82
CA VAL A 138 -3.87 -6.86 8.02
C VAL A 138 -4.20 -5.70 7.10
N TYR A 139 -4.92 -5.98 6.02
CA TYR A 139 -5.29 -4.99 5.02
C TYR A 139 -6.54 -4.24 5.49
N PHE A 140 -7.61 -4.97 5.78
CA PHE A 140 -8.86 -4.38 6.25
C PHE A 140 -9.34 -5.04 7.54
N ALA A 141 -9.89 -4.23 8.44
CA ALA A 141 -10.46 -4.64 9.70
C ALA A 141 -11.42 -3.54 10.16
N PHE A 142 -12.67 -3.59 9.70
CA PHE A 142 -13.64 -2.52 9.94
C PHE A 142 -15.06 -3.01 10.22
N VAL A 143 -15.85 -2.12 10.84
CA VAL A 143 -17.30 -2.23 11.00
C VAL A 143 -17.97 -1.12 10.19
N GLN A 144 -19.06 -1.46 9.50
CA GLN A 144 -19.88 -0.55 8.71
C GLN A 144 -21.33 -0.59 9.18
N PHE A 145 -21.94 0.58 9.37
CA PHE A 145 -23.32 0.72 9.84
C PHE A 145 -23.85 2.12 9.52
N ALA A 146 -25.07 2.21 8.97
CA ALA A 146 -25.78 3.48 8.72
C ALA A 146 -24.94 4.57 8.00
N GLY A 147 -24.12 4.19 7.01
CA GLY A 147 -23.22 5.09 6.27
C GLY A 147 -21.86 5.36 6.93
N PHE A 148 -21.67 4.97 8.19
CA PHE A 148 -20.38 5.03 8.86
C PHE A 148 -19.49 3.83 8.55
N THR A 149 -18.18 4.05 8.55
CA THR A 149 -17.12 3.01 8.62
C THR A 149 -16.18 3.34 9.79
N PHE A 150 -15.90 2.34 10.63
CA PHE A 150 -14.99 2.44 11.76
C PHE A 150 -13.90 1.36 11.64
N GLY A 151 -12.63 1.74 11.71
CA GLY A 151 -11.49 0.81 11.69
C GLY A 151 -10.62 0.95 10.43
N LYS A 152 -9.88 -0.10 10.07
CA LYS A 152 -8.91 -0.09 8.98
C LYS A 152 -9.58 -0.35 7.64
N ALA A 153 -9.71 0.69 6.81
CA ALA A 153 -10.42 0.67 5.52
C ALA A 153 -9.70 1.52 4.47
N VAL A 154 -10.10 1.42 3.20
CA VAL A 154 -9.64 2.34 2.12
C VAL A 154 -9.90 3.80 2.49
N SER A 155 -8.90 4.68 2.34
CA SER A 155 -9.01 6.13 2.55
C SER A 155 -10.10 6.73 1.65
N GLN A 156 -10.81 7.73 2.16
CA GLN A 156 -11.76 8.49 1.33
C GLN A 156 -11.04 9.40 0.32
N PHE A 157 -9.73 9.62 0.46
CA PHE A 157 -8.93 10.35 -0.51
C PHE A 157 -8.68 9.52 -1.78
N SER A 158 -8.31 8.24 -1.59
CA SER A 158 -7.94 7.30 -2.64
C SER A 158 -9.01 7.12 -3.73
N THR A 159 -8.55 6.83 -4.95
CA THR A 159 -9.41 6.43 -6.07
C THR A 159 -9.94 5.01 -5.90
N PRO A 160 -10.97 4.59 -6.66
CA PRO A 160 -11.46 3.20 -6.68
C PRO A 160 -10.44 2.16 -7.19
N TRP A 161 -9.38 2.59 -7.88
CA TRP A 161 -8.30 1.72 -8.39
C TRP A 161 -7.01 1.85 -7.56
N HIS A 162 -6.94 2.76 -6.59
CA HIS A 162 -5.76 3.05 -5.78
C HIS A 162 -4.51 3.27 -6.68
N GLY A 163 -3.38 2.66 -6.33
CA GLY A 163 -2.16 2.64 -7.16
C GLY A 163 -2.20 1.69 -8.37
N SER A 164 -3.35 1.10 -8.72
CA SER A 164 -3.46 0.08 -9.78
C SER A 164 -4.51 0.40 -10.87
N PRO A 165 -4.43 1.53 -11.59
CA PRO A 165 -5.34 1.85 -12.70
C PRO A 165 -5.34 0.83 -13.86
N GLY A 166 -4.26 0.03 -13.99
CA GLY A 166 -4.16 -1.07 -14.96
C GLY A 166 -2.97 -2.04 -14.74
N ASN A 167 -2.04 -1.66 -13.87
CA ASN A 167 -0.82 -2.36 -13.45
C ASN A 167 -1.05 -3.42 -12.35
N ILE A 168 -0.02 -4.22 -12.08
CA ILE A 168 0.06 -5.17 -10.95
C ILE A 168 1.06 -4.76 -9.85
N THR A 169 2.05 -3.93 -10.16
CA THR A 169 2.96 -3.30 -9.19
C THR A 169 2.22 -2.40 -8.20
N SER A 170 2.72 -2.30 -6.97
CA SER A 170 2.27 -1.30 -5.97
C SER A 170 3.15 -0.04 -5.96
N ASN A 171 4.01 0.13 -6.96
CA ASN A 171 5.02 1.18 -7.03
C ASN A 171 4.79 2.17 -8.19
N LEU A 172 3.54 2.32 -8.64
CA LEU A 172 3.13 3.38 -9.57
C LEU A 172 2.78 4.65 -8.80
N LEU A 173 3.71 5.61 -8.81
CA LEU A 173 3.61 6.91 -8.15
C LEU A 173 2.62 7.85 -8.85
N GLY A 174 2.45 9.06 -8.32
CA GLY A 174 1.67 10.14 -8.93
C GLY A 174 0.29 10.35 -8.30
N GLY A 175 -0.01 9.63 -7.23
CA GLY A 175 -1.26 9.74 -6.47
C GLY A 175 -1.33 8.76 -5.30
N ASP A 176 -2.43 8.84 -4.57
CA ASP A 176 -2.62 8.11 -3.31
C ASP A 176 -2.89 6.60 -3.52
N ASP A 177 -2.34 5.76 -2.66
CA ASP A 177 -2.59 4.32 -2.68
C ASP A 177 -2.69 3.78 -1.26
N THR A 178 -3.92 3.73 -0.75
CA THR A 178 -4.25 3.02 0.49
C THR A 178 -4.89 1.65 0.23
N SER A 179 -4.43 0.91 -0.77
CA SER A 179 -4.92 -0.45 -1.09
C SER A 179 -4.75 -1.46 0.05
N THR A 180 -3.91 -1.17 1.05
CA THR A 180 -3.78 -1.95 2.30
C THR A 180 -4.48 -1.30 3.49
N GLY A 181 -5.25 -0.22 3.30
CA GLY A 181 -6.12 0.42 4.29
C GLY A 181 -5.46 1.33 5.34
N VAL A 182 -6.16 2.39 5.73
CA VAL A 182 -5.82 3.31 6.84
C VAL A 182 -6.83 3.16 7.98
N ASN A 183 -6.40 3.34 9.23
CA ASN A 183 -7.35 3.44 10.35
C ASN A 183 -8.16 4.73 10.18
N GLN A 184 -9.49 4.63 10.24
CA GLN A 184 -10.35 5.79 10.04
C GLN A 184 -11.66 5.69 10.81
N VAL A 185 -12.27 6.86 11.01
CA VAL A 185 -13.72 6.99 11.15
C VAL A 185 -14.22 7.78 9.95
N SER A 186 -15.13 7.22 9.17
CA SER A 186 -15.71 7.90 8.00
C SER A 186 -17.21 7.80 7.97
N TYR A 187 -17.86 8.79 7.36
CA TYR A 187 -19.29 8.80 7.04
C TYR A 187 -19.45 9.08 5.55
N THR A 188 -20.35 8.33 4.89
CA THR A 188 -20.71 8.55 3.48
C THR A 188 -22.22 8.71 3.35
N ALA A 189 -22.63 9.80 2.70
CA ALA A 189 -24.00 10.09 2.30
C ALA A 189 -24.19 9.82 0.81
N GLU A 190 -25.27 9.11 0.47
CA GLU A 190 -25.71 8.84 -0.90
C GLU A 190 -26.89 9.77 -1.23
N PHE A 191 -26.79 10.55 -2.31
CA PHE A 191 -27.82 11.52 -2.72
C PHE A 191 -28.71 11.01 -3.87
N GLY A 192 -28.49 9.78 -4.32
CA GLY A 192 -29.12 9.20 -5.51
C GLY A 192 -28.43 9.61 -6.81
N ASN A 193 -28.89 9.06 -7.93
CA ASN A 193 -28.32 9.28 -9.28
C ASN A 193 -26.78 9.08 -9.38
N GLY A 194 -26.23 8.24 -8.51
CA GLY A 194 -24.80 7.94 -8.43
C GLY A 194 -23.95 9.01 -7.75
N VAL A 195 -24.56 10.01 -7.12
CA VAL A 195 -23.84 11.09 -6.42
C VAL A 195 -23.70 10.74 -4.95
N SER A 196 -22.47 10.79 -4.42
CA SER A 196 -22.19 10.61 -3.00
C SER A 196 -21.10 11.55 -2.49
N ALA A 197 -21.11 11.80 -1.18
CA ALA A 197 -20.05 12.53 -0.49
C ALA A 197 -19.63 11.80 0.78
N SER A 198 -18.33 11.86 1.08
CA SER A 198 -17.74 11.29 2.29
C SER A 198 -16.94 12.33 3.06
N ILE A 199 -16.92 12.20 4.39
CA ILE A 199 -15.97 12.87 5.28
C ILE A 199 -15.33 11.82 6.20
N SER A 200 -14.05 11.96 6.49
CA SER A 200 -13.30 11.05 7.34
C SER A 200 -12.24 11.75 8.19
N LEU A 201 -11.94 11.11 9.33
CA LEU A 201 -10.76 11.35 10.15
C LEU A 201 -9.86 10.12 9.99
N GLU A 202 -8.65 10.31 9.48
CA GLU A 202 -7.76 9.22 9.06
C GLU A 202 -6.40 9.25 9.79
N ASP A 203 -5.89 8.08 10.14
CA ASP A 203 -4.58 7.90 10.77
C ASP A 203 -3.45 8.11 9.75
N GLN A 204 -2.70 9.19 9.97
CA GLN A 204 -1.54 9.57 9.15
C GLN A 204 -0.31 8.69 9.39
N SER A 205 -0.18 8.01 10.53
CA SER A 205 1.12 7.55 11.04
C SER A 205 1.82 6.48 10.19
N GLY A 206 1.08 5.52 9.62
CA GLY A 206 1.68 4.46 8.79
C GLY A 206 1.95 4.88 7.34
N TYR A 207 1.00 5.62 6.75
CA TYR A 207 0.98 5.93 5.31
C TYR A 207 1.57 7.31 4.97
N ARG A 208 1.44 8.30 5.86
CA ARG A 208 1.86 9.69 5.63
C ARG A 208 3.18 10.06 6.32
N TRP A 209 3.69 9.24 7.24
CA TRP A 209 5.09 9.36 7.71
C TRP A 209 6.05 8.35 7.05
N ALA A 210 5.48 7.47 6.22
CA ALA A 210 6.14 6.43 5.45
C ALA A 210 7.04 5.47 6.23
N GLN A 211 6.42 4.35 6.62
CA GLN A 211 7.05 3.21 7.26
C GLN A 211 7.46 2.10 6.26
N GLY A 212 7.21 2.28 4.96
CA GLY A 212 7.35 1.26 3.92
C GLY A 212 8.80 1.03 3.44
N ASN A 213 9.29 -0.22 3.57
CA ASN A 213 10.59 -0.73 3.07
C ASN A 213 11.89 -0.03 3.54
N SER A 214 11.85 1.17 4.11
CA SER A 214 13.04 1.98 4.39
C SER A 214 13.64 1.85 5.79
N GLY A 215 12.91 1.28 6.77
CA GLY A 215 13.36 1.18 8.18
C GLY A 215 13.52 2.52 8.93
N ALA A 216 13.39 3.65 8.22
CA ALA A 216 13.45 5.02 8.72
C ALA A 216 12.16 5.76 8.35
N ASN A 217 11.42 6.21 9.38
CA ASN A 217 10.23 7.05 9.24
C ASN A 217 10.68 8.51 9.14
N ILE A 218 10.49 9.13 7.98
CA ILE A 218 10.98 10.47 7.67
C ILE A 218 9.89 11.22 6.89
N SER A 219 9.04 11.96 7.59
CA SER A 219 8.17 12.98 6.99
C SER A 219 8.83 14.37 7.06
N LEU A 220 9.82 14.57 7.93
CA LEU A 220 10.57 15.82 8.08
C LEU A 220 12.08 15.62 8.19
N LEU A 221 12.85 16.64 7.85
CA LEU A 221 14.32 16.69 8.01
C LEU A 221 14.80 17.99 8.65
N ASN A 222 15.60 17.89 9.72
CA ASN A 222 16.43 19.01 10.16
C ASN A 222 17.76 19.00 9.38
N VAL A 223 17.92 19.91 8.42
CA VAL A 223 19.07 20.00 7.51
C VAL A 223 20.18 20.94 7.99
N THR A 224 20.29 21.14 9.31
CA THR A 224 21.39 21.90 9.92
C THR A 224 22.76 21.29 9.56
N ALA A 225 23.71 22.13 9.17
CA ALA A 225 25.03 21.68 8.73
C ALA A 225 25.73 20.80 9.78
N GLY A 226 26.23 19.65 9.35
CA GLY A 226 26.88 18.65 10.21
C GLY A 226 25.96 17.52 10.70
N ASN A 227 24.63 17.65 10.59
CA ASN A 227 23.71 16.53 10.84
C ASN A 227 23.73 15.51 9.68
N GLY A 228 23.44 14.25 9.99
CA GLY A 228 23.54 13.11 9.06
C GLY A 228 24.99 12.70 8.73
N SER A 229 25.16 11.56 8.07
CA SER A 229 26.45 11.05 7.59
C SER A 229 26.58 11.23 6.07
N GLN A 230 27.81 11.18 5.54
CA GLN A 230 28.03 11.16 4.08
C GLN A 230 27.15 10.11 3.38
N SER A 231 27.02 8.93 4.00
CA SER A 231 26.16 7.84 3.53
C SER A 231 24.66 8.12 3.61
N SER A 232 24.15 8.87 4.61
CA SER A 232 22.72 9.21 4.67
C SER A 232 22.35 10.22 3.57
N TRP A 233 23.20 11.22 3.34
CA TRP A 233 22.99 12.21 2.29
C TRP A 233 23.09 11.59 0.88
N LEU A 234 24.09 10.74 0.62
CA LEU A 234 24.30 10.07 -0.67
C LEU A 234 23.36 8.86 -0.91
N SER A 235 22.56 8.47 0.09
CA SER A 235 21.45 7.52 -0.09
C SER A 235 20.09 8.21 -0.23
N GLY A 236 20.03 9.55 -0.23
CA GLY A 236 18.77 10.31 -0.32
C GLY A 236 17.97 10.36 1.00
N LEU A 237 18.46 9.75 2.08
CA LEU A 237 17.92 9.91 3.45
C LEU A 237 18.13 11.33 3.99
N GLY A 238 19.01 12.11 3.37
CA GLY A 238 19.38 13.45 3.82
C GLY A 238 20.01 13.40 5.21
N SER A 239 19.50 14.23 6.12
CA SER A 239 20.07 14.46 7.44
C SER A 239 19.74 13.42 8.52
N TYR A 240 19.39 12.18 8.12
CA TYR A 240 18.99 11.13 9.06
C TYR A 240 20.15 10.70 9.99
N THR A 241 19.90 10.75 11.29
CA THR A 241 20.87 10.43 12.36
C THR A 241 20.54 9.13 13.12
N GLY A 242 19.56 8.35 12.65
CA GLY A 242 18.98 7.21 13.37
C GLY A 242 17.75 7.57 14.22
N ASN A 243 17.49 8.85 14.42
CA ASN A 243 16.28 9.36 15.08
C ASN A 243 15.34 10.06 14.09
N SER A 244 14.04 10.08 14.38
CA SER A 244 13.05 10.77 13.54
C SER A 244 12.92 12.25 13.90
N TYR A 245 12.81 13.10 12.88
CA TYR A 245 12.48 14.52 13.01
C TYR A 245 10.97 14.80 12.92
N SER A 246 10.13 13.76 12.81
CA SER A 246 8.67 13.84 12.89
C SER A 246 8.19 13.57 14.31
N ALA A 247 7.26 14.39 14.82
CA ALA A 247 6.60 14.17 16.10
C ALA A 247 5.37 13.25 15.94
N GLY A 248 4.76 12.86 17.08
CA GLY A 248 3.52 12.08 17.09
C GLY A 248 2.27 12.88 16.67
N THR A 249 1.25 12.16 16.22
CA THR A 249 -0.07 12.70 15.82
C THR A 249 -0.74 13.40 16.99
N SER A 250 -1.18 14.65 16.82
CA SER A 250 -2.19 15.26 17.70
C SER A 250 -3.55 15.40 17.03
N ILE A 251 -3.61 15.54 15.71
CA ILE A 251 -4.85 15.59 14.92
C ILE A 251 -4.75 14.59 13.76
N PRO A 252 -5.78 13.73 13.53
CA PRO A 252 -5.85 12.87 12.35
C PRO A 252 -6.08 13.71 11.08
N ASP A 253 -5.73 13.15 9.92
CA ASP A 253 -5.96 13.84 8.65
C ASP A 253 -7.46 13.96 8.40
N ILE A 254 -7.92 15.18 8.08
CA ILE A 254 -9.33 15.47 7.81
C ILE A 254 -9.52 15.37 6.30
N VAL A 255 -10.25 14.35 5.86
CA VAL A 255 -10.39 13.99 4.45
C VAL A 255 -11.84 14.15 4.01
N GLY A 256 -12.05 14.72 2.83
CA GLY A 256 -13.36 14.87 2.19
C GLY A 256 -13.33 14.35 0.76
N LYS A 257 -14.47 13.85 0.28
CA LYS A 257 -14.65 13.33 -1.08
C LYS A 257 -16.05 13.66 -1.61
N VAL A 258 -16.14 14.00 -2.89
CA VAL A 258 -17.39 13.97 -3.67
C VAL A 258 -17.17 13.07 -4.88
N ARG A 259 -18.14 12.20 -5.18
CA ARG A 259 -18.09 11.24 -6.29
C ARG A 259 -19.40 11.26 -7.08
N VAL A 260 -19.27 11.07 -8.38
CA VAL A 260 -20.36 10.78 -9.32
C VAL A 260 -20.00 9.48 -10.04
N ASP A 261 -20.81 8.43 -9.91
CA ASP A 261 -20.66 7.15 -10.61
C ASP A 261 -21.92 6.87 -11.45
N GLN A 262 -21.74 6.76 -12.77
CA GLN A 262 -22.82 6.64 -13.74
C GLN A 262 -22.46 5.62 -14.82
N ALA A 263 -23.39 5.33 -15.73
CA ALA A 263 -23.19 4.33 -16.78
C ALA A 263 -22.00 4.62 -17.73
N TRP A 264 -21.60 5.90 -17.87
CA TRP A 264 -20.43 6.29 -18.66
C TRP A 264 -19.09 6.07 -17.93
N GLY A 265 -19.10 5.94 -16.60
CA GLY A 265 -17.89 5.97 -15.80
C GLY A 265 -18.05 6.74 -14.49
N LEU A 266 -16.95 7.31 -14.01
CA LEU A 266 -16.85 7.92 -12.69
C LEU A 266 -16.04 9.21 -12.73
N PHE A 267 -16.48 10.21 -11.98
CA PHE A 267 -15.68 11.37 -11.61
C PHE A 267 -15.63 11.48 -10.07
N GLN A 268 -14.45 11.78 -9.53
CA GLN A 268 -14.24 11.97 -8.10
C GLN A 268 -13.32 13.15 -7.86
N VAL A 269 -13.62 13.94 -6.84
CA VAL A 269 -12.70 14.94 -6.26
C VAL A 269 -12.57 14.64 -4.77
N SER A 270 -11.34 14.62 -4.29
CA SER A 270 -11.02 14.44 -2.87
C SER A 270 -10.05 15.52 -2.38
N ALA A 271 -10.10 15.83 -1.09
CA ALA A 271 -9.20 16.76 -0.42
C ALA A 271 -8.81 16.22 0.96
N ALA A 272 -7.62 16.58 1.44
CA ALA A 272 -7.11 16.25 2.76
C ALA A 272 -6.48 17.50 3.40
N ALA A 273 -6.74 17.72 4.69
CA ALA A 273 -5.96 18.62 5.54
C ALA A 273 -5.07 17.77 6.47
N HIS A 274 -3.79 18.09 6.51
CA HIS A 274 -2.75 17.27 7.15
C HIS A 274 -1.93 18.12 8.14
N GLN A 275 -1.70 17.61 9.35
CA GLN A 275 -0.95 18.35 10.37
C GLN A 275 0.53 17.92 10.39
N ILE A 276 1.40 18.84 9.99
CA ILE A 276 2.84 18.67 9.94
C ILE A 276 3.43 19.04 11.31
N ARG A 277 4.09 18.07 11.96
CA ARG A 277 4.63 18.24 13.31
C ARG A 277 6.08 17.79 13.37
N ALA A 278 6.98 18.74 13.63
CA ALA A 278 8.39 18.43 13.89
C ALA A 278 8.57 17.88 15.30
N SER A 279 9.50 16.94 15.47
CA SER A 279 10.09 16.67 16.78
C SER A 279 11.13 17.76 17.11
N TYR A 280 11.91 17.54 18.16
CA TYR A 280 12.89 18.52 18.63
C TYR A 280 14.00 18.84 17.62
N TYR A 281 14.57 20.03 17.69
CA TYR A 281 15.71 20.43 16.86
C TYR A 281 16.88 19.45 17.00
N ASN A 282 17.10 18.90 18.20
CA ASN A 282 17.84 17.67 18.44
C ASN A 282 16.88 16.58 18.96
N PRO A 283 16.52 15.55 18.17
CA PRO A 283 15.56 14.50 18.55
C PRO A 283 15.94 13.70 19.81
N ALA A 284 17.21 13.73 20.24
CA ALA A 284 17.67 13.10 21.47
C ALA A 284 17.63 14.03 22.70
N ASN A 285 17.14 15.26 22.56
CA ASN A 285 17.15 16.27 23.62
C ASN A 285 15.93 17.21 23.57
N GLU A 286 14.96 16.98 24.46
CA GLU A 286 13.76 17.83 24.65
C GLU A 286 14.09 19.30 24.93
N TRP A 287 15.20 19.59 25.65
CA TRP A 287 15.66 20.96 25.90
C TRP A 287 16.09 21.73 24.66
N SER A 288 16.20 21.08 23.50
CA SER A 288 16.57 21.76 22.27
C SER A 288 15.43 22.59 21.65
N ASP A 289 14.19 22.46 22.16
CA ASP A 289 12.96 23.05 21.59
C ASP A 289 12.59 22.46 20.21
N HIS A 290 11.48 22.89 19.59
CA HIS A 290 11.02 22.39 18.30
C HIS A 290 10.45 23.50 17.37
N PRO A 291 10.42 23.27 16.04
CA PRO A 291 9.63 24.11 15.14
C PRO A 291 8.14 24.12 15.51
N GLY A 292 7.45 25.24 15.29
CA GLY A 292 5.99 25.29 15.41
C GLY A 292 5.29 24.42 14.35
N ASP A 293 4.21 23.75 14.76
CA ASP A 293 3.37 22.92 13.89
C ASP A 293 2.84 23.72 12.68
N LYS A 294 2.72 23.07 11.52
CA LYS A 294 2.12 23.63 10.30
C LYS A 294 0.99 22.76 9.77
N TRP A 295 0.13 23.36 8.93
CA TRP A 295 -0.88 22.64 8.16
C TRP A 295 -0.43 22.52 6.71
N GLY A 296 -0.41 21.29 6.21
CA GLY A 296 -0.35 20.96 4.80
C GLY A 296 -1.72 20.54 4.28
N TYR A 297 -1.83 20.36 2.97
CA TYR A 297 -3.03 19.86 2.32
C TYR A 297 -2.71 19.06 1.06
N ALA A 298 -3.65 18.20 0.66
CA ALA A 298 -3.64 17.54 -0.63
C ALA A 298 -5.01 17.63 -1.31
N VAL A 299 -5.02 17.60 -2.64
CA VAL A 299 -6.23 17.53 -3.47
C VAL A 299 -6.03 16.53 -4.60
N LEU A 300 -7.07 15.78 -4.93
CA LEU A 300 -7.07 14.77 -5.98
C LEU A 300 -8.30 14.94 -6.86
N ALA A 301 -8.12 14.80 -8.17
CA ALA A 301 -9.19 14.65 -9.14
C ALA A 301 -8.99 13.37 -9.95
N ALA A 302 -10.05 12.60 -10.14
CA ALA A 302 -10.00 11.30 -10.80
C ALA A 302 -11.15 11.10 -11.78
N LEU A 303 -10.85 10.44 -12.90
CA LEU A 303 -11.77 10.11 -13.98
C LEU A 303 -11.60 8.63 -14.36
N SER A 304 -12.69 7.89 -14.39
CA SER A 304 -12.77 6.60 -15.09
C SER A 304 -13.78 6.72 -16.22
N LEU A 305 -13.39 6.35 -17.43
CA LEU A 305 -14.29 6.21 -18.57
C LEU A 305 -14.43 4.72 -18.87
N LYS A 306 -15.68 4.27 -19.04
CA LYS A 306 -16.05 2.88 -19.35
C LYS A 306 -16.79 2.85 -20.70
N ASN A 307 -16.96 1.66 -21.26
CA ASN A 307 -17.74 1.45 -22.50
C ASN A 307 -17.18 2.25 -23.69
N LEU A 308 -15.85 2.29 -23.81
CA LEU A 308 -15.16 3.00 -24.87
C LEU A 308 -15.44 2.37 -26.25
N PRO A 309 -15.45 3.16 -27.34
CA PRO A 309 -15.68 2.64 -28.69
C PRO A 309 -14.54 1.73 -29.22
N THR A 310 -13.47 1.56 -28.44
CA THR A 310 -12.30 0.72 -28.76
C THR A 310 -12.54 -0.77 -28.51
N GLY A 311 -13.46 -1.15 -27.61
CA GLY A 311 -13.69 -2.54 -27.26
C GLY A 311 -14.67 -2.74 -26.09
N PRO A 312 -15.44 -3.86 -26.06
CA PRO A 312 -16.30 -4.18 -24.93
C PRO A 312 -15.50 -4.34 -23.62
N GLY A 313 -15.88 -3.58 -22.59
CA GLY A 313 -15.20 -3.60 -21.29
C GLY A 313 -13.94 -2.74 -21.21
N ASP A 314 -13.54 -2.07 -22.29
CA ASP A 314 -12.40 -1.16 -22.29
C ASP A 314 -12.63 0.02 -21.33
N SER A 315 -11.54 0.48 -20.72
CA SER A 315 -11.57 1.62 -19.80
C SER A 315 -10.31 2.47 -19.84
N ILE A 316 -10.48 3.75 -19.52
CA ILE A 316 -9.39 4.67 -19.18
C ILE A 316 -9.59 5.07 -17.72
N ASN A 317 -8.57 4.87 -16.89
CA ASN A 317 -8.55 5.31 -15.50
C ASN A 317 -7.41 6.32 -15.34
N LEU A 318 -7.72 7.51 -14.81
CA LEU A 318 -6.78 8.63 -14.68
C LEU A 318 -6.99 9.32 -13.33
N ASP A 319 -5.91 9.61 -12.62
CA ASP A 319 -5.94 10.49 -11.44
C ASP A 319 -4.76 11.46 -11.42
N ALA A 320 -5.04 12.68 -10.94
CA ALA A 320 -4.06 13.73 -10.74
C ALA A 320 -4.17 14.24 -9.30
N THR A 321 -3.03 14.39 -8.63
CA THR A 321 -2.94 14.76 -7.22
C THR A 321 -1.96 15.93 -7.06
N TYR A 322 -2.29 16.90 -6.21
CA TYR A 322 -1.40 17.97 -5.77
C TYR A 322 -1.33 17.97 -4.24
N ALA A 323 -0.17 18.28 -3.67
CA ALA A 323 0.02 18.44 -2.24
C ALA A 323 1.03 19.56 -1.91
N ASP A 324 0.81 20.26 -0.81
CA ASP A 324 1.76 21.17 -0.17
C ASP A 324 1.87 20.74 1.30
N GLY A 325 3.06 20.31 1.72
CA GLY A 325 3.29 19.81 3.07
C GLY A 325 2.56 18.50 3.40
N ALA A 326 2.18 17.71 2.39
CA ALA A 326 1.52 16.40 2.55
C ALA A 326 1.85 15.48 1.36
N ILE A 327 3.11 15.47 0.92
CA ILE A 327 3.50 14.94 -0.40
C ILE A 327 3.37 13.42 -0.51
N ARG A 328 3.16 12.73 0.61
CA ARG A 328 2.78 11.31 0.69
C ARG A 328 1.42 10.97 0.07
N TYR A 329 0.61 11.97 -0.24
CA TYR A 329 -0.56 11.79 -1.11
C TYR A 329 -0.20 11.70 -2.61
N VAL A 330 1.02 12.09 -3.01
CA VAL A 330 1.53 12.03 -4.40
C VAL A 330 2.58 10.91 -4.55
N ILE A 331 3.57 10.90 -3.66
CA ILE A 331 4.58 9.83 -3.53
C ILE A 331 4.03 8.78 -2.55
N GLY A 332 2.93 8.14 -2.95
CA GLY A 332 2.13 7.23 -2.13
C GLY A 332 2.52 5.76 -2.24
N GLY A 333 1.62 4.88 -1.79
CA GLY A 333 1.74 3.42 -1.93
C GLY A 333 2.88 2.83 -1.11
N THR A 334 3.54 1.79 -1.65
CA THR A 334 4.67 1.12 -0.99
C THR A 334 6.03 1.78 -1.26
N SER A 335 6.03 3.02 -1.74
CA SER A 335 7.25 3.73 -2.16
C SER A 335 8.07 4.26 -0.97
N PRO A 336 9.41 4.32 -1.08
CA PRO A 336 10.29 4.77 0.01
C PRO A 336 10.25 6.29 0.26
N ASN A 337 10.88 6.72 1.36
CA ASN A 337 11.16 8.14 1.65
C ASN A 337 12.29 8.75 0.80
N TYR A 338 13.01 7.93 0.05
CA TYR A 338 14.20 8.34 -0.66
C TYR A 338 14.51 7.43 -1.85
N PHE A 339 15.18 8.02 -2.83
CA PHE A 339 15.63 7.39 -4.05
C PHE A 339 17.14 7.64 -4.17
N SER A 340 17.89 6.58 -4.48
CA SER A 340 19.34 6.60 -4.66
C SER A 340 19.71 5.48 -5.63
N ILE A 341 20.03 5.87 -6.85
CA ILE A 341 20.27 4.97 -7.98
C ILE A 341 21.67 5.25 -8.53
N PHE A 342 22.45 4.21 -8.80
CA PHE A 342 23.82 4.32 -9.29
C PHE A 342 23.97 3.76 -10.70
N GLY A 343 24.66 4.50 -11.57
CA GLY A 343 24.90 4.14 -12.96
C GLY A 343 26.38 4.13 -13.34
N ASN A 344 26.74 3.41 -14.41
CA ASN A 344 28.12 3.26 -14.87
C ASN A 344 28.57 4.33 -15.88
N ASN A 345 27.68 5.24 -16.28
CA ASN A 345 27.91 6.21 -17.37
C ASN A 345 28.51 7.53 -16.86
N ALA A 346 29.57 7.41 -16.06
CA ALA A 346 30.26 8.53 -15.42
C ALA A 346 31.28 9.20 -16.36
N ASP A 347 31.46 10.50 -16.20
CA ASP A 347 32.51 11.25 -16.87
C ASP A 347 33.87 10.99 -16.20
N ALA A 348 34.96 11.28 -16.92
CA ALA A 348 36.31 11.02 -16.45
C ALA A 348 36.59 11.69 -15.09
N GLY A 349 37.06 10.90 -14.12
CA GLY A 349 37.34 11.33 -12.75
C GLY A 349 36.28 10.93 -11.72
N ALA A 350 35.09 10.49 -12.14
CA ALA A 350 34.11 9.85 -11.27
C ALA A 350 34.11 8.33 -11.44
N TYR A 351 33.80 7.60 -10.37
CA TYR A 351 33.65 6.14 -10.40
C TYR A 351 32.31 5.73 -11.02
N GLN A 352 31.23 6.39 -10.61
CA GLN A 352 29.86 6.11 -11.05
C GLN A 352 29.00 7.38 -11.00
N THR A 353 27.89 7.35 -11.72
CA THR A 353 26.82 8.33 -11.61
C THR A 353 25.87 7.99 -10.46
N LEU A 354 25.20 9.00 -9.92
CA LEU A 354 24.27 8.92 -8.80
C LEU A 354 23.07 9.82 -9.06
N GLY A 355 21.86 9.24 -9.03
CA GLY A 355 20.58 9.96 -9.00
C GLY A 355 19.99 9.93 -7.59
N LEU A 356 19.62 11.09 -7.05
CA LEU A 356 18.99 11.24 -5.73
C LEU A 356 17.60 11.83 -5.83
N GLY A 357 16.75 11.45 -4.86
CA GLY A 357 15.48 12.12 -4.57
C GLY A 357 15.08 11.87 -3.12
N THR A 358 14.37 12.81 -2.50
CA THR A 358 13.96 12.73 -1.09
C THR A 358 12.52 13.20 -0.96
N ALA A 359 11.63 12.32 -0.51
CA ALA A 359 10.20 12.55 -0.46
C ALA A 359 9.72 12.73 1.00
N VAL A 360 9.90 13.96 1.50
CA VAL A 360 9.51 14.44 2.84
C VAL A 360 8.55 15.63 2.72
N ASP A 361 7.64 15.79 3.68
CA ASP A 361 6.63 16.86 3.70
C ASP A 361 7.22 18.25 4.01
N GLY A 362 8.42 18.30 4.58
CA GLY A 362 9.15 19.55 4.77
C GLY A 362 10.55 19.39 5.34
N VAL A 363 11.27 20.52 5.39
CA VAL A 363 12.61 20.64 5.96
C VAL A 363 12.70 21.82 6.92
N PHE A 364 13.59 21.75 7.91
CA PHE A 364 13.84 22.85 8.84
C PHE A 364 15.32 22.88 9.26
N VAL A 365 15.70 23.87 10.07
CA VAL A 365 17.02 23.96 10.72
C VAL A 365 16.84 24.30 12.20
N ASN A 366 17.89 24.18 13.00
CA ASN A 366 17.89 24.64 14.40
C ASN A 366 17.37 26.08 14.49
N THR A 367 16.46 26.33 15.44
CA THR A 367 15.75 27.60 15.65
C THR A 367 14.96 28.13 14.43
N GLY A 368 14.70 27.29 13.41
CA GLY A 368 13.98 27.64 12.19
C GLY A 368 12.59 27.01 12.10
N GLY A 369 11.70 27.63 11.31
CA GLY A 369 10.40 27.04 10.97
C GLY A 369 10.49 25.90 9.96
N ILE A 370 9.38 25.18 9.77
CA ILE A 370 9.23 24.15 8.74
C ILE A 370 8.99 24.81 7.37
N GLU A 371 9.88 24.60 6.41
CA GLU A 371 9.65 24.90 4.99
C GLU A 371 8.96 23.68 4.36
N THR A 372 7.76 23.86 3.78
CA THR A 372 6.98 22.75 3.23
C THR A 372 7.44 22.36 1.84
N THR A 373 7.47 21.06 1.57
CA THR A 373 7.70 20.51 0.24
C THR A 373 6.37 20.42 -0.50
N LYS A 374 6.38 20.77 -1.78
CA LYS A 374 5.25 20.61 -2.69
C LYS A 374 5.46 19.39 -3.58
N ALA A 375 4.38 18.74 -3.97
CA ALA A 375 4.42 17.72 -4.99
C ALA A 375 3.16 17.76 -5.84
N TRP A 376 3.29 17.33 -7.09
CA TRP A 376 2.14 16.99 -7.90
C TRP A 376 2.44 15.74 -8.72
N GLY A 377 1.39 15.04 -9.10
CA GLY A 377 1.50 13.87 -9.95
C GLY A 377 0.25 13.63 -10.77
N ILE A 378 0.45 12.90 -11.85
CA ILE A 378 -0.60 12.33 -12.67
C ILE A 378 -0.24 10.88 -12.96
N ARG A 379 -1.24 10.00 -12.94
CA ARG A 379 -1.08 8.61 -13.38
C ARG A 379 -2.35 8.08 -14.01
N GLY A 380 -2.23 6.95 -14.70
CA GLY A 380 -3.38 6.26 -15.22
C GLY A 380 -3.03 5.07 -16.11
N ALA A 381 -4.07 4.49 -16.69
CA ALA A 381 -3.96 3.40 -17.64
C ALA A 381 -5.09 3.42 -18.68
N PHE A 382 -4.78 2.97 -19.89
CA PHE A 382 -5.75 2.43 -20.83
C PHE A 382 -5.75 0.91 -20.70
N ASN A 383 -6.93 0.33 -20.48
CA ASN A 383 -7.16 -1.11 -20.37
C ASN A 383 -7.98 -1.58 -21.57
N HIS A 384 -7.41 -2.48 -22.38
CA HIS A 384 -8.04 -3.04 -23.58
C HIS A 384 -8.30 -4.54 -23.43
N ASN A 385 -9.51 -4.98 -23.78
CA ASN A 385 -9.93 -6.37 -23.70
C ASN A 385 -10.04 -6.96 -25.10
N TRP A 386 -9.01 -7.71 -25.52
CA TRP A 386 -8.97 -8.37 -26.82
C TRP A 386 -10.10 -9.42 -26.97
N ASN A 387 -10.43 -10.10 -25.88
CA ASN A 387 -11.53 -11.07 -25.75
C ASN A 387 -11.77 -11.38 -24.25
N PRO A 388 -12.79 -12.17 -23.86
CA PRO A 388 -13.10 -12.47 -22.45
C PRO A 388 -11.98 -13.13 -21.64
N ASN A 389 -10.94 -13.66 -22.30
CA ASN A 389 -9.82 -14.34 -21.67
C ASN A 389 -8.50 -13.56 -21.75
N TRP A 390 -8.40 -12.49 -22.55
CA TRP A 390 -7.15 -11.75 -22.78
C TRP A 390 -7.36 -10.24 -22.69
N ALA A 391 -6.59 -9.59 -21.83
CA ALA A 391 -6.57 -8.13 -21.69
C ALA A 391 -5.15 -7.60 -21.53
N THR A 392 -4.89 -6.45 -22.14
CA THR A 392 -3.62 -5.71 -22.07
C THR A 392 -3.88 -4.29 -21.58
N SER A 393 -3.02 -3.78 -20.72
CA SER A 393 -3.01 -2.37 -20.33
C SER A 393 -1.71 -1.69 -20.72
N ILE A 394 -1.78 -0.40 -21.01
CA ILE A 394 -0.63 0.51 -21.01
C ILE A 394 -0.90 1.52 -19.92
N PHE A 395 0.06 1.70 -19.01
CA PHE A 395 -0.05 2.55 -17.84
C PHE A 395 1.19 3.42 -17.68
N GLY A 396 1.06 4.49 -16.92
CA GLY A 396 2.19 5.35 -16.60
C GLY A 396 1.86 6.40 -15.56
N SER A 397 2.91 7.08 -15.11
CA SER A 397 2.83 8.20 -14.18
C SER A 397 3.92 9.23 -14.46
N TYR A 398 3.66 10.44 -14.00
CA TYR A 398 4.67 11.47 -13.82
C TYR A 398 4.43 12.13 -12.47
N SER A 399 5.48 12.24 -11.65
CA SER A 399 5.47 12.90 -10.35
C SER A 399 6.58 13.94 -10.30
N SER A 400 6.35 15.06 -9.62
CA SER A 400 7.32 16.13 -9.42
C SER A 400 7.31 16.56 -7.96
N VAL A 401 8.49 16.82 -7.39
CA VAL A 401 8.68 17.26 -6.00
C VAL A 401 9.52 18.54 -5.97
N ASP A 402 9.03 19.56 -5.29
CA ASP A 402 9.62 20.90 -5.18
C ASP A 402 9.79 21.32 -3.71
N PHE A 403 11.03 21.55 -3.29
CA PHE A 403 11.38 22.01 -1.94
C PHE A 403 11.28 23.53 -1.76
N GLY A 404 10.89 24.27 -2.80
CA GLY A 404 10.91 25.71 -2.84
C GLY A 404 12.32 26.30 -2.76
N SER A 405 12.41 27.63 -2.76
CA SER A 405 13.69 28.34 -2.70
C SER A 405 14.40 28.15 -1.35
N THR A 406 13.71 28.38 -0.24
CA THR A 406 14.28 28.29 1.11
C THR A 406 14.64 26.83 1.45
N GLY A 407 13.65 25.92 1.41
CA GLY A 407 13.87 24.50 1.72
C GLY A 407 14.92 23.86 0.82
N GLY A 408 14.89 24.17 -0.49
CA GLY A 408 15.87 23.69 -1.45
C GLY A 408 17.30 24.18 -1.17
N ALA A 409 17.47 25.45 -0.79
CA ALA A 409 18.77 26.01 -0.42
C ALA A 409 19.32 25.38 0.87
N LEU A 410 18.46 25.19 1.88
CA LEU A 410 18.80 24.55 3.16
C LEU A 410 19.24 23.09 2.96
N TYR A 411 18.45 22.28 2.24
CA TYR A 411 18.81 20.89 1.93
C TYR A 411 20.14 20.81 1.17
N THR A 412 20.33 21.64 0.15
CA THR A 412 21.56 21.61 -0.67
C THR A 412 22.79 22.05 0.14
N ALA A 413 22.63 22.94 1.12
CA ALA A 413 23.71 23.27 2.05
C ALA A 413 24.14 22.05 2.90
N GLY A 414 23.18 21.29 3.43
CA GLY A 414 23.44 20.03 4.14
C GLY A 414 24.12 18.98 3.26
N LEU A 415 23.63 18.76 2.03
CA LEU A 415 24.25 17.86 1.06
C LEU A 415 25.70 18.25 0.76
N ARG A 416 25.96 19.53 0.46
CA ARG A 416 27.33 20.02 0.17
C ARG A 416 28.28 19.91 1.36
N ALA A 417 27.79 20.02 2.60
CA ALA A 417 28.59 19.82 3.79
C ALA A 417 29.07 18.36 3.95
N GLN A 418 28.31 17.39 3.44
CA GLN A 418 28.57 15.96 3.61
C GLN A 418 29.08 15.27 2.34
N ALA A 419 28.94 15.89 1.16
CA ALA A 419 29.44 15.37 -0.11
C ALA A 419 30.96 15.50 -0.32
N GLY A 420 31.73 15.73 0.74
CA GLY A 420 33.20 15.76 0.73
C GLY A 420 33.80 17.09 0.30
N ALA A 421 35.05 17.34 0.73
CA ALA A 421 35.76 18.56 0.39
C ALA A 421 36.00 18.70 -1.12
N GLY A 422 35.85 19.92 -1.65
CA GLY A 422 36.05 20.20 -3.07
C GLY A 422 34.91 19.72 -4.00
N ASN A 423 33.76 19.33 -3.46
CA ASN A 423 32.58 19.00 -4.29
C ASN A 423 32.13 20.20 -5.13
N THR A 424 31.55 19.90 -6.30
CA THR A 424 31.14 20.88 -7.32
C THR A 424 29.62 20.89 -7.53
N ILE A 425 28.86 20.53 -6.49
CA ILE A 425 27.42 20.30 -6.58
C ILE A 425 26.67 21.61 -6.87
N ALA A 426 26.03 21.65 -8.04
CA ALA A 426 25.14 22.70 -8.48
C ALA A 426 23.71 22.16 -8.67
N GLY A 427 22.71 23.02 -8.44
CA GLY A 427 21.31 22.66 -8.53
C GLY A 427 20.57 22.69 -7.18
N ASN A 428 19.45 21.97 -7.10
CA ASN A 428 18.57 21.92 -5.92
C ASN A 428 17.98 20.48 -5.77
N PRO A 429 17.31 20.14 -4.66
CA PRO A 429 16.85 18.78 -4.39
C PRO A 429 15.54 18.42 -5.11
N ASN A 430 15.04 19.28 -6.00
CA ASN A 430 13.84 18.99 -6.75
C ASN A 430 14.11 17.84 -7.73
N PHE A 431 13.14 16.95 -7.88
CA PHE A 431 13.25 15.80 -8.76
C PHE A 431 11.89 15.43 -9.33
N ASN A 432 11.93 14.74 -10.46
CA ASN A 432 10.78 14.17 -11.12
C ASN A 432 10.95 12.65 -11.22
N ILE A 433 9.84 11.92 -11.15
CA ILE A 433 9.81 10.48 -11.45
C ILE A 433 8.81 10.25 -12.58
N ALA A 434 9.30 9.72 -13.70
CA ALA A 434 8.48 9.30 -14.82
C ALA A 434 8.43 7.76 -14.85
N GLN A 435 7.25 7.19 -15.04
CA GLN A 435 7.06 5.74 -15.16
C GLN A 435 6.18 5.43 -16.36
N ILE A 436 6.52 4.37 -17.10
CA ILE A 436 5.66 3.81 -18.14
C ILE A 436 5.79 2.30 -18.15
N GLY A 437 4.69 1.60 -18.34
CA GLY A 437 4.67 0.15 -18.37
C GLY A 437 3.50 -0.42 -19.15
N THR A 438 3.57 -1.73 -19.35
CA THR A 438 2.49 -2.51 -19.91
C THR A 438 2.34 -3.82 -19.16
N ARG A 439 1.09 -4.26 -19.05
CA ARG A 439 0.72 -5.54 -18.46
C ARG A 439 -0.15 -6.27 -19.45
N THR A 440 0.13 -7.55 -19.69
CA THR A 440 -0.78 -8.45 -20.40
C THR A 440 -1.25 -9.55 -19.46
N SER A 441 -2.52 -9.90 -19.54
CA SER A 441 -3.16 -10.91 -18.69
C SER A 441 -3.97 -11.91 -19.51
N TRP A 442 -3.91 -13.16 -19.06
CA TRP A 442 -4.61 -14.30 -19.63
C TRP A 442 -5.38 -15.03 -18.54
N THR A 443 -6.70 -15.17 -18.71
CA THR A 443 -7.62 -15.81 -17.77
C THR A 443 -8.29 -17.00 -18.46
N PRO A 444 -7.62 -18.17 -18.59
CA PRO A 444 -8.15 -19.31 -19.34
C PRO A 444 -9.43 -19.90 -18.76
N VAL A 445 -9.58 -19.85 -17.44
CA VAL A 445 -10.78 -20.31 -16.73
C VAL A 445 -11.15 -19.30 -15.66
N LYS A 446 -12.44 -19.22 -15.33
CA LYS A 446 -12.99 -18.30 -14.33
C LYS A 446 -12.16 -18.34 -13.03
N ASN A 447 -11.71 -17.17 -12.58
CA ASN A 447 -10.87 -16.91 -11.40
C ASN A 447 -9.42 -17.44 -11.44
N LEU A 448 -8.88 -17.93 -12.57
CA LEU A 448 -7.45 -18.22 -12.71
C LEU A 448 -6.83 -17.27 -13.74
N THR A 449 -5.95 -16.38 -13.29
CA THR A 449 -5.30 -15.38 -14.15
C THR A 449 -3.78 -15.51 -14.08
N PHE A 450 -3.15 -15.55 -15.25
CA PHE A 450 -1.74 -15.33 -15.48
C PHE A 450 -1.55 -13.89 -15.95
N SER A 451 -0.50 -13.20 -15.53
CA SER A 451 -0.14 -11.90 -16.10
C SER A 451 1.36 -11.66 -16.09
N GLY A 452 1.86 -11.00 -17.14
CA GLY A 452 3.20 -10.43 -17.20
C GLY A 452 3.12 -8.91 -17.23
N GLU A 453 4.06 -8.24 -16.56
CA GLU A 453 4.20 -6.78 -16.51
C GLU A 453 5.67 -6.38 -16.68
N VAL A 454 5.89 -5.25 -17.34
CA VAL A 454 7.18 -4.54 -17.37
C VAL A 454 6.91 -3.05 -17.17
N MET A 455 7.71 -2.41 -16.32
CA MET A 455 7.66 -0.97 -16.05
C MET A 455 9.07 -0.38 -16.09
N TRP A 456 9.27 0.64 -16.91
CA TRP A 456 10.41 1.54 -16.85
C TRP A 456 10.13 2.67 -15.85
N THR A 457 11.16 3.12 -15.14
CA THR A 457 11.12 4.21 -14.17
C THR A 457 12.38 5.05 -14.32
N ARG A 458 12.21 6.35 -14.52
CA ARG A 458 13.27 7.35 -14.56
C ARG A 458 13.19 8.25 -13.35
N LEU A 459 14.33 8.45 -12.68
CA LEU A 459 14.57 9.52 -11.74
C LEU A 459 15.34 10.63 -12.46
N ASP A 460 14.65 11.73 -12.71
CA ASP A 460 15.18 12.98 -13.27
C ASP A 460 15.45 13.93 -12.10
N GLN A 461 16.72 14.29 -11.86
CA GLN A 461 17.12 15.08 -10.69
C GLN A 461 17.68 16.42 -11.11
N ASN A 462 17.46 17.46 -10.31
CA ASN A 462 18.00 18.78 -10.59
C ASN A 462 19.41 19.01 -10.01
N TYR A 463 20.18 17.95 -9.72
CA TYR A 463 21.58 18.05 -9.29
C TYR A 463 22.57 17.70 -10.41
N SER A 464 23.67 18.43 -10.44
CA SER A 464 24.78 18.26 -11.37
C SER A 464 26.14 18.47 -10.69
N GLY A 465 27.22 18.11 -11.38
CA GLY A 465 28.58 18.18 -10.86
C GLY A 465 28.98 16.90 -10.11
N PHE A 466 29.98 17.04 -9.23
CA PHE A 466 30.67 15.91 -8.60
C PHE A 466 30.73 16.05 -7.08
N THR A 467 30.71 14.92 -6.37
CA THR A 467 31.15 14.86 -4.98
C THR A 467 32.67 15.07 -4.86
N GLY A 468 33.16 15.34 -3.66
CA GLY A 468 34.55 15.02 -3.31
C GLY A 468 34.75 13.50 -3.19
N SER A 469 35.88 13.05 -2.65
CA SER A 469 36.07 11.64 -2.31
C SER A 469 35.27 11.30 -1.05
N VAL A 470 34.23 10.46 -1.19
CA VAL A 470 33.26 10.13 -0.14
C VAL A 470 32.77 8.69 -0.25
N SER A 471 32.28 8.12 0.85
CA SER A 471 31.58 6.83 0.81
C SER A 471 30.06 7.02 0.89
N PRO A 472 29.29 6.58 -0.12
CA PRO A 472 27.84 6.44 -0.03
C PRO A 472 27.36 5.36 0.95
N GLY A 473 28.27 4.62 1.59
CA GLY A 473 27.93 3.47 2.43
C GLY A 473 27.56 2.20 1.64
N GLY A 474 27.16 1.16 2.36
CA GLY A 474 26.99 -0.18 1.78
C GLY A 474 28.34 -0.75 1.33
N THR A 475 28.43 -1.19 0.08
CA THR A 475 29.69 -1.70 -0.52
C THR A 475 30.29 -0.74 -1.56
N LYS A 476 29.84 0.52 -1.59
CA LYS A 476 30.39 1.56 -2.47
C LYS A 476 31.76 2.03 -1.98
N PRO A 477 32.79 2.11 -2.85
CA PRO A 477 34.12 2.59 -2.48
C PRO A 477 34.09 4.07 -2.07
N THR A 478 35.07 4.50 -1.28
CA THR A 478 35.29 5.93 -0.99
C THR A 478 35.94 6.58 -2.20
N THR A 479 35.19 7.36 -2.97
CA THR A 479 35.63 7.94 -4.25
C THR A 479 34.71 9.09 -4.69
N VAL A 480 34.97 9.65 -5.87
CA VAL A 480 34.14 10.69 -6.50
C VAL A 480 32.96 10.05 -7.25
N TYR A 481 31.78 10.62 -7.07
CA TYR A 481 30.53 10.29 -7.75
C TYR A 481 30.01 11.51 -8.51
N GLN A 482 29.34 11.28 -9.63
CA GLN A 482 28.76 12.34 -10.47
C GLN A 482 27.24 12.35 -10.37
N PHE A 483 26.63 13.53 -10.21
CA PHE A 483 25.18 13.65 -10.27
C PHE A 483 24.69 13.61 -11.72
N LYS A 484 23.86 12.61 -12.04
CA LYS A 484 23.08 12.49 -13.30
C LYS A 484 21.78 11.73 -13.04
N ASP A 485 20.76 11.99 -13.86
CA ASP A 485 19.55 11.17 -14.00
C ASP A 485 19.85 9.66 -14.07
N GLN A 486 18.87 8.86 -13.63
CA GLN A 486 18.99 7.41 -13.62
C GLN A 486 17.71 6.75 -14.09
N ASP A 487 17.88 5.63 -14.79
CA ASP A 487 16.81 4.82 -15.34
C ASP A 487 16.88 3.41 -14.75
N THR A 488 15.72 2.79 -14.51
CA THR A 488 15.62 1.39 -14.11
C THR A 488 14.38 0.74 -14.76
N VAL A 489 14.42 -0.58 -14.91
CA VAL A 489 13.31 -1.37 -15.49
C VAL A 489 13.05 -2.55 -14.58
N VAL A 490 11.83 -2.68 -14.08
CA VAL A 490 11.36 -3.85 -13.35
C VAL A 490 10.37 -4.62 -14.20
N GLY A 491 10.33 -5.93 -14.08
CA GLY A 491 9.27 -6.74 -14.67
C GLY A 491 8.92 -7.94 -13.81
N ALA A 492 7.74 -8.50 -14.02
CA ALA A 492 7.25 -9.63 -13.26
C ALA A 492 6.28 -10.50 -14.03
N VAL A 493 6.16 -11.75 -13.57
CA VAL A 493 5.07 -12.65 -13.90
C VAL A 493 4.33 -13.06 -12.62
N ARG A 494 3.00 -13.08 -12.69
CA ARG A 494 2.09 -13.37 -11.59
C ARG A 494 1.08 -14.41 -12.03
N VAL A 495 0.83 -15.40 -11.18
CA VAL A 495 -0.31 -16.33 -11.30
C VAL A 495 -1.18 -16.16 -10.07
N GLN A 496 -2.48 -15.95 -10.26
CA GLN A 496 -3.43 -15.83 -9.16
C GLN A 496 -4.65 -16.72 -9.39
N ARG A 497 -5.04 -17.43 -8.33
CA ARG A 497 -6.32 -18.15 -8.22
C ARG A 497 -7.18 -17.50 -7.14
N THR A 498 -8.29 -16.87 -7.52
CA THR A 498 -9.28 -16.33 -6.59
C THR A 498 -10.39 -17.36 -6.31
N PHE A 499 -10.94 -17.39 -5.10
CA PHE A 499 -12.06 -18.26 -4.70
C PHE A 499 -13.13 -17.47 -3.93
#